data_AF-A0AAD6T9D5-F1
#
_entry.id   AF-A0AAD6T9D5-F1
#
_cell.length_a   1.000
_cell.length_b   1.000
_cell.length_c   1.000
_cell.angle_alpha   90.00
_cell.angle_beta   90.00
_cell.angle_gamma   90.00
#
_symmetry.space_group_name_H-M   'P 1'
#
loop_
_entity.id
_entity.type
_entity.pdbx_description
1 polymer ?
#
loop_
_entity_poly.entity_id
_entity_poly.type
_entity_poly.pdbx_seq_one_letter_code
_entity_poly.pdbx_strand_id
1 'polypeptide(L)'
;PCAKCGNENMEDRCVRILEVFEKPNVASLRGVVMTCAPPDDRLKPLPPPKARDGKPAPRPRKICYMNPEDPNLGFIWIKPRQETFKRCGLDITRFVLKHEGRKNEIVSVRYQAMSPEILAQLLDNHRRVSVRGVRRREDMQAWAYGTMTGSGPRQPMGGAKGDGYGPYACHSGDTPDDIRALFRHAVDTDVLVEIGESIMPGLRTDLKKMTNIDEVTRMGLYGLTTFTCSNYMSVIHPDNDECRGGCYLCAQLHQSGTNKLWHEWDFVYAGYGLVIETWTNTVW
;
A
#
# COMPACT_ATOMS: atom_id res chain seq x y z
N PRO A 1 22.09 -7.36 -3.58
CA PRO A 1 22.93 -6.13 -3.59
C PRO A 1 23.66 -5.99 -4.93
N CYS A 2 23.93 -4.77 -5.39
CA CYS A 2 24.65 -4.53 -6.65
C CYS A 2 26.16 -4.42 -6.44
N ALA A 3 26.94 -4.57 -7.51
CA ALA A 3 28.41 -4.46 -7.46
C ALA A 3 28.88 -3.09 -6.94
N LYS A 4 28.14 -2.01 -7.22
CA LYS A 4 28.49 -0.63 -6.83
C LYS A 4 28.42 -0.37 -5.32
N CYS A 5 27.72 -1.21 -4.55
CA CYS A 5 27.61 -1.07 -3.10
C CYS A 5 28.13 -2.31 -2.35
N GLY A 6 28.93 -3.17 -2.99
CA GLY A 6 29.43 -4.40 -2.36
C GLY A 6 30.26 -4.13 -1.10
N ASN A 7 31.03 -3.04 -1.11
CA ASN A 7 31.93 -2.62 -0.04
C ASN A 7 31.25 -1.71 1.00
N GLU A 8 29.99 -1.33 0.78
CA GLU A 8 29.24 -0.50 1.72
C GLU A 8 28.79 -1.34 2.93
N ASN A 9 28.60 -0.66 4.05
CA ASN A 9 27.93 -1.23 5.22
C ASN A 9 26.56 -1.80 4.84
N MET A 10 26.11 -2.83 5.55
CA MET A 10 24.86 -3.52 5.21
C MET A 10 23.64 -2.57 5.12
N GLU A 11 23.61 -1.52 5.94
CA GLU A 11 22.56 -0.51 5.98
C GLU A 11 22.58 0.46 4.79
N ASP A 12 23.74 0.63 4.15
CA ASP A 12 23.97 1.55 3.02
C ASP A 12 23.89 0.85 1.65
N ARG A 13 23.70 -0.47 1.66
CA ARG A 13 23.51 -1.24 0.42
C ARG A 13 22.17 -0.90 -0.23
N CYS A 14 22.13 -0.98 -1.56
CA CYS A 14 20.92 -0.76 -2.35
C CYS A 14 19.75 -1.67 -2.00
N VAL A 15 20.05 -2.84 -1.42
CA VAL A 15 19.08 -3.71 -0.76
C VAL A 15 19.56 -3.89 0.66
N ARG A 16 18.81 -3.33 1.63
CA ARG A 16 19.04 -3.57 3.05
C ARG A 16 17.92 -4.43 3.62
N ILE A 17 18.25 -5.20 4.65
CA ILE A 17 17.29 -6.03 5.39
C ILE A 17 17.24 -5.51 6.81
N LEU A 18 16.04 -5.19 7.29
CA LEU A 18 15.80 -4.79 8.67
C LEU A 18 15.04 -5.89 9.39
N GLU A 19 15.57 -6.30 10.55
CA GLU A 19 14.87 -7.23 11.44
C GLU A 19 13.84 -6.43 12.24
N VAL A 20 12.60 -6.92 12.27
CA VAL A 20 11.49 -6.29 13.00
C VAL A 20 10.82 -7.28 13.94
N PHE A 21 10.05 -6.73 14.88
CA PHE A 21 9.32 -7.47 15.89
C PHE A 21 7.87 -6.99 15.92
N GLU A 22 6.96 -7.89 16.26
CA GLU A 22 5.57 -7.54 16.49
C GLU A 22 5.47 -6.57 17.68
N LYS A 23 4.71 -5.49 17.50
CA LYS A 23 4.42 -4.54 18.58
C LYS A 23 3.17 -5.00 19.33
N PRO A 24 3.22 -5.11 20.67
CA PRO A 24 2.01 -5.35 21.44
C PRO A 24 1.08 -4.12 21.35
N ASN A 25 -0.23 -4.33 21.55
CA ASN A 25 -1.25 -3.28 21.68
C ASN A 25 -1.61 -2.49 20.41
N VAL A 26 -1.34 -2.97 19.20
CA VAL A 26 -1.74 -2.30 17.93
C VAL A 26 -3.24 -2.04 17.85
N ALA A 27 -4.05 -2.87 18.51
CA ALA A 27 -5.50 -2.70 18.60
C ALA A 27 -5.92 -1.36 19.21
N SER A 28 -5.11 -0.76 20.10
CA SER A 28 -5.40 0.56 20.69
C SER A 28 -5.22 1.71 19.70
N LEU A 29 -4.47 1.49 18.63
CA LEU A 29 -4.22 2.46 17.56
C LEU A 29 -5.27 2.40 16.44
N ARG A 30 -6.26 1.51 16.54
CA ARG A 30 -7.30 1.38 15.52
C ARG A 30 -8.07 2.70 15.32
N GLY A 31 -8.13 3.16 14.08
CA GLY A 31 -8.84 4.39 13.70
C GLY A 31 -8.10 5.68 14.05
N VAL A 32 -6.88 5.59 14.59
CA VAL A 32 -6.00 6.74 14.80
C VAL A 32 -5.50 7.26 13.46
N VAL A 33 -5.53 8.58 13.30
CA VAL A 33 -4.91 9.29 12.18
C VAL A 33 -3.51 9.70 12.60
N MET A 34 -2.50 9.24 11.87
CA MET A 34 -1.11 9.60 12.10
C MET A 34 -0.78 10.86 11.30
N THR A 35 -0.31 11.90 11.98
CA THR A 35 0.06 13.18 11.35
C THR A 35 1.02 13.97 12.23
N CYS A 36 2.02 14.59 11.60
CA CYS A 36 2.88 15.59 12.23
C CYS A 36 2.30 17.01 12.14
N ALA A 37 1.12 17.19 11.53
CA ALA A 37 0.50 18.50 11.40
C ALA A 37 0.13 19.10 12.77
N PRO A 38 0.37 20.41 12.98
CA PRO A 38 -0.12 21.11 14.15
C PRO A 38 -1.66 21.10 14.17
N PRO A 39 -2.31 21.22 15.35
CA PRO A 39 -3.76 21.02 15.49
C PRO A 39 -4.64 21.78 14.48
N ASP A 40 -4.25 23.00 14.13
CA ASP A 40 -5.02 23.87 13.23
C ASP A 40 -4.92 23.47 11.75
N ASP A 41 -3.86 22.73 11.38
CA ASP A 41 -3.57 22.32 10.00
C ASP A 41 -3.94 20.86 9.71
N ARG A 42 -4.36 20.10 10.72
CA ARG A 42 -4.75 18.69 10.54
C ARG A 42 -5.90 18.56 9.55
N LEU A 43 -5.76 17.59 8.64
CA LEU A 43 -6.88 17.16 7.81
C LEU A 43 -8.08 16.78 8.67
N LYS A 44 -9.26 17.21 8.23
CA LYS A 44 -10.54 16.99 8.93
C LYS A 44 -11.24 15.78 8.34
N PRO A 45 -12.13 15.10 9.07
CA PRO A 45 -12.91 14.03 8.45
C PRO A 45 -13.70 14.59 7.27
N LEU A 46 -13.66 13.89 6.13
CA LEU A 46 -14.52 14.15 4.99
C LEU A 46 -15.98 14.04 5.42
N PRO A 47 -16.87 14.88 4.84
CA PRO A 47 -18.29 14.78 5.12
C PRO A 47 -18.79 13.38 4.74
N PRO A 48 -19.70 12.79 5.53
CA PRO A 48 -20.29 11.51 5.17
C PRO A 48 -20.95 11.59 3.79
N PRO A 49 -20.87 10.54 2.97
CA PRO A 49 -21.62 10.50 1.71
C PRO A 49 -23.11 10.71 2.01
N LYS A 50 -23.81 11.44 1.14
CA LYS A 50 -25.26 11.64 1.26
C LYS A 50 -25.93 10.26 1.32
N ALA A 51 -26.60 9.96 2.42
CA ALA A 51 -27.31 8.70 2.56
C ALA A 51 -28.42 8.62 1.52
N ARG A 52 -28.61 7.42 0.94
CA ARG A 52 -29.69 7.15 -0.01
C ARG A 52 -31.10 7.38 0.60
N ASP A 53 -31.22 7.32 1.93
CA ASP A 53 -32.52 7.28 2.62
C ASP A 53 -32.71 8.38 3.67
N GLY A 54 -32.01 9.52 3.55
CA GLY A 54 -32.18 10.68 4.45
C GLY A 54 -31.69 10.49 5.90
N LYS A 55 -31.19 9.30 6.27
CA LYS A 55 -30.56 9.06 7.58
C LYS A 55 -29.10 9.52 7.55
N PRO A 56 -28.61 10.33 8.49
CA PRO A 56 -27.20 10.70 8.50
C PRO A 56 -26.32 9.45 8.59
N ALA A 57 -25.31 9.34 7.73
CA ALA A 57 -24.35 8.25 7.84
C ALA A 57 -23.64 8.34 9.21
N PRO A 58 -23.26 7.20 9.82
CA PRO A 58 -22.60 7.20 11.11
C PRO A 58 -21.34 8.07 11.05
N ARG A 59 -21.24 9.04 11.97
CA ARG A 59 -20.02 9.83 12.12
C ARG A 59 -18.93 8.92 12.72
N PRO A 60 -17.65 9.11 12.34
CA PRO A 60 -16.56 8.39 12.98
C PRO A 60 -16.64 8.58 14.50
N ARG A 61 -16.44 7.50 15.25
CA ARG A 61 -16.21 7.59 16.71
C ARG A 61 -15.04 8.55 16.95
N LYS A 62 -15.04 9.22 18.11
CA LYS A 62 -14.06 10.24 18.53
C LYS A 62 -12.73 10.16 17.77
N ILE A 63 -12.49 11.18 16.94
CA ILE A 63 -11.28 11.27 16.12
C ILE A 63 -10.06 11.41 17.03
N CYS A 64 -9.09 10.53 16.85
CA CYS A 64 -7.83 10.57 17.57
C CYS A 64 -6.71 10.81 16.56
N TYR A 65 -5.92 11.86 16.80
CA TYR A 65 -4.69 12.11 16.06
C TYR A 65 -3.51 11.77 16.95
N MET A 66 -2.48 11.16 16.37
CA MET A 66 -1.20 10.93 17.04
C MET A 66 -0.07 11.38 16.13
N ASN A 67 1.02 11.85 16.74
CA ASN A 67 2.24 12.16 16.02
C ASN A 67 3.05 10.86 15.86
N PRO A 68 3.34 10.39 14.63
CA PRO A 68 4.13 9.18 14.41
C PRO A 68 5.59 9.29 14.90
N GLU A 69 6.07 10.51 15.19
CA GLU A 69 7.38 10.77 15.80
C GLU A 69 7.35 10.76 17.34
N ASP A 70 6.20 10.51 17.98
CA ASP A 70 6.12 10.37 19.43
C ASP A 70 7.07 9.23 19.89
N PRO A 71 8.08 9.53 20.73
CA PRO A 71 9.05 8.53 21.19
C PRO A 71 8.41 7.32 21.88
N ASN A 72 7.22 7.49 22.47
CA ASN A 72 6.49 6.42 23.14
C ASN A 72 5.93 5.37 22.18
N LEU A 73 5.73 5.72 20.90
CA LEU A 73 5.32 4.77 19.86
C LEU A 73 6.53 3.92 19.41
N GLY A 74 7.73 4.51 19.45
CA GLY A 74 8.98 3.85 19.09
C GLY A 74 8.92 3.27 17.67
N PHE A 75 8.38 4.05 16.73
CA PHE A 75 8.30 3.69 15.32
C PHE A 75 9.64 3.91 14.62
N ILE A 76 9.98 2.99 13.72
CA ILE A 76 11.15 3.07 12.86
C ILE A 76 10.72 3.72 11.55
N TRP A 77 11.37 4.84 11.23
CA TRP A 77 11.12 5.59 10.00
C TRP A 77 11.94 5.06 8.85
N ILE A 78 11.26 4.80 7.74
CA ILE A 78 11.86 4.25 6.54
C ILE A 78 11.78 5.32 5.47
N LYS A 79 12.89 6.04 5.33
CA LYS A 79 13.02 7.16 4.41
C LYS A 79 13.76 6.75 3.14
N PRO A 80 13.48 7.41 1.99
CA PRO A 80 14.26 7.21 0.78
C PRO A 80 15.71 7.63 0.97
N ARG A 81 16.63 6.79 0.49
CA ARG A 81 18.08 7.00 0.56
C ARG A 81 18.59 7.52 -0.78
N GLN A 82 18.46 8.84 -1.00
CA GLN A 82 18.82 9.47 -2.28
C GLN A 82 20.23 9.13 -2.76
N GLU A 83 21.22 9.13 -1.88
CA GLU A 83 22.60 8.80 -2.24
C GLU A 83 22.76 7.32 -2.64
N THR A 84 22.03 6.43 -1.97
CA THR A 84 21.99 5.01 -2.36
C THR A 84 21.38 4.85 -3.75
N PHE A 85 20.28 5.54 -4.04
CA PHE A 85 19.66 5.54 -5.36
C PHE A 85 20.57 6.12 -6.44
N LYS A 86 21.21 7.29 -6.20
CA LYS A 86 22.17 7.89 -7.15
C LYS A 86 23.32 6.95 -7.49
N ARG A 87 23.87 6.26 -6.47
CA ARG A 87 24.97 5.29 -6.65
C ARG A 87 24.50 4.05 -7.40
N CYS A 88 23.39 3.46 -6.98
CA CYS A 88 23.04 2.08 -7.34
C CYS A 88 21.93 1.97 -8.39
N GLY A 89 21.16 3.04 -8.60
CA GLY A 89 19.89 3.02 -9.35
C GLY A 89 18.76 2.28 -8.64
N LEU A 90 18.95 1.93 -7.36
CA LEU A 90 18.05 1.07 -6.59
C LEU A 90 18.10 1.42 -5.11
N ASP A 91 16.92 1.46 -4.49
CA ASP A 91 16.77 1.64 -3.05
C ASP A 91 15.60 0.76 -2.55
N ILE A 92 15.97 -0.38 -1.98
CA ILE A 92 15.05 -1.37 -1.42
C ILE A 92 15.35 -1.57 0.07
N THR A 93 14.30 -1.58 0.88
CA THR A 93 14.34 -2.05 2.26
C THR A 93 13.38 -3.22 2.43
N ARG A 94 13.90 -4.38 2.83
CA ARG A 94 13.12 -5.59 3.12
C ARG A 94 13.00 -5.75 4.63
N PHE A 95 11.82 -6.12 5.11
CA PHE A 95 11.56 -6.27 6.54
C PHE A 95 11.30 -7.72 6.86
N VAL A 96 12.09 -8.26 7.78
CA VAL A 96 12.02 -9.66 8.16
C VAL A 96 11.60 -9.75 9.62
N LEU A 97 10.43 -10.32 9.86
CA LEU A 97 9.97 -10.65 11.20
C LEU A 97 10.85 -11.75 11.78
N LYS A 98 11.38 -11.47 12.97
CA LYS A 98 12.14 -12.42 13.77
C LYS A 98 11.23 -13.02 14.84
N HIS A 99 10.69 -14.20 14.59
CA HIS A 99 9.85 -14.93 15.54
C HIS A 99 10.35 -16.36 15.69
N GLU A 100 10.78 -16.75 16.90
CA GLU A 100 11.17 -18.13 17.25
C GLU A 100 12.16 -18.79 16.25
N GLY A 101 13.15 -18.04 15.78
CA GLY A 101 14.16 -18.53 14.82
C GLY A 101 13.69 -18.62 13.36
N ARG A 102 12.43 -18.30 13.06
CA ARG A 102 11.92 -18.15 11.69
C ARG A 102 12.13 -16.71 11.22
N LYS A 103 12.50 -16.57 9.95
CA LYS A 103 12.67 -15.30 9.24
C LYS A 103 11.63 -15.24 8.14
N ASN A 104 10.55 -14.51 8.38
CA ASN A 104 9.51 -14.29 7.39
C ASN A 104 9.59 -12.85 6.91
N GLU A 105 9.67 -12.64 5.59
CA GLU A 105 9.50 -11.30 5.04
C GLU A 105 8.06 -10.86 5.22
N ILE A 106 7.86 -9.69 5.80
CA ILE A 106 6.52 -9.16 6.12
C ILE A 106 6.09 -8.02 5.19
N VAL A 107 7.04 -7.20 4.75
CA VAL A 107 6.83 -6.07 3.86
C VAL A 107 8.18 -5.75 3.23
N SER A 108 8.15 -5.16 2.05
CA SER A 108 9.35 -4.66 1.38
C SER A 108 9.01 -3.42 0.58
N VAL A 109 9.80 -2.37 0.76
CA VAL A 109 9.58 -1.09 0.05
C VAL A 109 10.69 -0.86 -0.96
N ARG A 110 10.29 -0.34 -2.13
CA ARG A 110 11.20 0.18 -3.16
C ARG A 110 10.84 1.63 -3.48
N TYR A 111 11.84 2.49 -3.39
CA TYR A 111 11.75 3.88 -3.85
C TYR A 111 12.16 3.99 -5.31
N GLN A 112 11.58 4.97 -6.01
CA GLN A 112 11.83 5.20 -7.44
C GLN A 112 11.66 3.90 -8.25
N ALA A 113 10.55 3.21 -8.03
CA ALA A 113 10.36 1.84 -8.47
C ALA A 113 10.21 1.70 -10.00
N MET A 114 9.71 2.75 -10.66
CA MET A 114 9.36 2.79 -12.07
C MET A 114 10.22 3.81 -12.83
N SER A 115 10.38 3.59 -14.14
CA SER A 115 10.86 4.65 -15.02
C SER A 115 9.80 5.76 -15.16
N PRO A 116 10.19 6.97 -15.60
CA PRO A 116 9.23 8.07 -15.81
C PRO A 116 8.09 7.69 -16.76
N GLU A 117 8.38 6.91 -17.81
CA GLU A 117 7.40 6.48 -18.82
C GLU A 117 6.37 5.53 -18.21
N ILE A 118 6.83 4.53 -17.45
CA ILE A 118 5.95 3.57 -16.77
C ILE A 118 5.11 4.28 -15.69
N LEU A 119 5.72 5.18 -14.92
CA LEU A 119 5.00 5.97 -13.91
C LEU A 119 3.90 6.81 -14.56
N ALA A 120 4.19 7.48 -15.68
CA ALA A 120 3.21 8.28 -16.41
C ALA A 120 2.06 7.42 -16.96
N GLN A 121 2.37 6.23 -17.48
CA GLN A 121 1.37 5.27 -17.93
C GLN A 121 0.46 4.80 -16.80
N LEU A 122 1.01 4.36 -15.66
CA LEU A 122 0.22 3.93 -14.51
C LEU A 122 -0.63 5.09 -13.97
N LEU A 123 -0.11 6.31 -13.98
CA LEU A 123 -0.85 7.49 -13.52
C LEU A 123 -2.01 7.86 -14.47
N ASP A 124 -1.82 7.75 -15.79
CA ASP A 124 -2.89 7.92 -16.78
C ASP A 124 -3.97 6.83 -16.61
N ASN A 125 -3.55 5.56 -16.47
CA ASN A 125 -4.45 4.46 -16.21
C ASN A 125 -5.24 4.69 -14.92
N HIS A 126 -4.56 5.02 -13.81
CA HIS A 126 -5.17 5.37 -12.54
C HIS A 126 -6.24 6.45 -12.72
N ARG A 127 -5.95 7.56 -13.40
CA ARG A 127 -6.93 8.64 -13.62
C ARG A 127 -8.16 8.17 -14.41
N ARG A 128 -7.99 7.25 -15.37
CA ARG A 128 -9.08 6.75 -16.21
C ARG A 128 -9.93 5.67 -15.53
N VAL A 129 -9.34 4.89 -14.62
CA VAL A 129 -9.99 3.74 -13.97
C VAL A 129 -10.37 3.97 -12.51
N SER A 130 -9.87 5.05 -11.88
CA SER A 130 -10.06 5.38 -10.44
C SER A 130 -11.51 5.67 -10.02
N VAL A 131 -12.44 5.65 -10.96
CA VAL A 131 -13.87 5.94 -10.74
C VAL A 131 -14.56 5.00 -9.74
N ARG A 132 -13.95 3.87 -9.33
CA ARG A 132 -14.57 2.87 -8.44
C ARG A 132 -13.60 2.40 -7.35
N GLY A 133 -13.30 3.31 -6.42
CA GLY A 133 -12.33 3.13 -5.33
C GLY A 133 -12.60 1.94 -4.39
N VAL A 134 -11.58 1.58 -3.62
CA VAL A 134 -11.64 0.52 -2.60
C VAL A 134 -12.74 0.83 -1.56
N ARG A 135 -13.60 -0.14 -1.27
CA ARG A 135 -14.60 -0.03 -0.19
C ARG A 135 -13.89 -0.05 1.15
N ARG A 136 -13.94 1.07 1.88
CA ARG A 136 -13.38 1.17 3.24
C ARG A 136 -14.47 0.88 4.28
N ARG A 137 -14.05 0.49 5.49
CA ARG A 137 -14.96 0.40 6.64
C ARG A 137 -15.52 1.80 6.94
N GLU A 138 -16.74 1.86 7.49
CA GLU A 138 -17.48 3.12 7.71
C GLU A 138 -16.68 4.14 8.54
N ASP A 139 -15.96 3.66 9.55
CA ASP A 139 -15.10 4.47 10.43
C ASP A 139 -13.86 5.06 9.71
N MET A 140 -13.41 4.44 8.63
CA MET A 140 -12.27 4.88 7.81
C MET A 140 -12.70 5.64 6.56
N GLN A 141 -13.96 5.53 6.16
CA GLN A 141 -14.48 6.24 4.98
C GLN A 141 -14.41 7.76 5.15
N ALA A 142 -14.55 8.25 6.39
CA ALA A 142 -14.36 9.67 6.72
C ALA A 142 -12.92 10.16 6.47
N TRP A 143 -11.98 9.25 6.28
CA TRP A 143 -10.56 9.52 6.11
C TRP A 143 -10.04 9.11 4.73
N ALA A 144 -10.96 8.83 3.79
CA ALA A 144 -10.68 8.42 2.43
C ALA A 144 -10.18 9.58 1.55
N TYR A 145 -9.17 10.31 2.01
CA TYR A 145 -8.47 11.31 1.22
C TYR A 145 -7.76 10.66 0.03
N GLY A 146 -7.65 11.45 -1.05
CA GLY A 146 -7.07 11.00 -2.30
C GLY A 146 -7.85 9.89 -2.98
N THR A 147 -7.14 9.07 -3.73
CA THR A 147 -7.70 7.95 -4.50
C THR A 147 -6.85 6.70 -4.32
N MET A 148 -7.51 5.56 -4.14
CA MET A 148 -6.90 4.24 -4.12
C MET A 148 -7.71 3.35 -5.04
N THR A 149 -7.04 2.78 -6.03
CA THR A 149 -7.63 1.95 -7.06
C THR A 149 -7.03 0.58 -6.95
N GLY A 150 -7.85 -0.38 -6.52
CA GLY A 150 -7.46 -1.78 -6.56
C GLY A 150 -7.62 -2.34 -7.97
N SER A 151 -6.68 -3.17 -8.39
CA SER A 151 -6.71 -3.94 -9.62
C SER A 151 -6.50 -5.40 -9.24
N GLY A 152 -7.31 -6.29 -9.79
CA GLY A 152 -7.28 -7.69 -9.41
C GLY A 152 -8.63 -8.37 -9.60
N PRO A 153 -8.67 -9.68 -9.43
CA PRO A 153 -9.88 -10.48 -9.68
C PRO A 153 -11.03 -10.15 -8.73
N ARG A 154 -10.74 -9.73 -7.50
CA ARG A 154 -11.73 -9.47 -6.46
C ARG A 154 -11.37 -8.22 -5.65
N GLN A 155 -12.38 -7.49 -5.23
CA GLN A 155 -12.23 -6.46 -4.20
C GLN A 155 -11.91 -7.12 -2.86
N PRO A 156 -10.88 -6.69 -2.12
CA PRO A 156 -10.55 -7.28 -0.83
C PRO A 156 -11.70 -7.05 0.15
N MET A 157 -12.12 -8.10 0.86
CA MET A 157 -12.99 -7.99 2.04
C MET A 157 -12.20 -8.52 3.23
N GLY A 158 -11.92 -7.66 4.22
CA GLY A 158 -11.57 -8.10 5.57
C GLY A 158 -10.31 -8.94 5.79
N GLY A 159 -9.51 -9.26 4.77
CA GLY A 159 -8.20 -9.89 4.91
C GLY A 159 -8.18 -11.43 4.92
N ALA A 160 -9.35 -12.08 4.94
CA ALA A 160 -9.45 -13.54 4.95
C ALA A 160 -9.16 -14.15 3.57
N LYS A 161 -8.64 -15.38 3.54
CA LYS A 161 -8.28 -16.07 2.30
C LYS A 161 -9.53 -16.30 1.44
N GLY A 162 -9.55 -15.72 0.24
CA GLY A 162 -10.68 -15.81 -0.70
C GLY A 162 -11.83 -14.83 -0.41
N ASP A 163 -11.72 -14.03 0.65
CA ASP A 163 -12.72 -13.05 1.05
C ASP A 163 -12.67 -11.83 0.13
N GLY A 164 -13.74 -11.67 -0.65
CA GLY A 164 -13.86 -10.55 -1.56
C GLY A 164 -15.31 -10.26 -1.89
N TYR A 165 -15.65 -8.97 -1.93
CA TYR A 165 -17.03 -8.53 -2.18
C TYR A 165 -17.56 -8.98 -3.56
N GLY A 166 -16.66 -9.09 -4.55
CA GLY A 166 -16.96 -9.38 -5.96
C GLY A 166 -15.90 -8.78 -6.89
N PRO A 167 -16.02 -8.96 -8.21
CA PRO A 167 -15.19 -8.22 -9.18
C PRO A 167 -15.42 -6.72 -9.00
N TYR A 168 -14.40 -5.89 -9.27
CA TYR A 168 -14.58 -4.44 -9.26
C TYR A 168 -15.66 -4.08 -10.27
N ALA A 169 -16.53 -3.12 -9.95
CA ALA A 169 -17.67 -2.84 -10.83
C ALA A 169 -17.24 -2.34 -12.24
N CYS A 170 -16.02 -1.82 -12.41
CA CYS A 170 -15.41 -1.47 -13.70
C CYS A 170 -14.93 -2.69 -14.51
N HIS A 171 -15.11 -3.90 -13.99
CA HIS A 171 -14.77 -5.18 -14.61
C HIS A 171 -16.00 -5.89 -15.19
N SER A 172 -17.14 -5.20 -15.35
CA SER A 172 -18.35 -5.86 -15.85
C SER A 172 -18.21 -6.31 -17.30
N GLY A 173 -17.34 -5.63 -18.08
CA GLY A 173 -17.08 -5.98 -19.48
C GLY A 173 -18.26 -5.69 -20.42
N ASP A 174 -19.29 -4.99 -19.92
CA ASP A 174 -20.54 -4.75 -20.66
C ASP A 174 -20.40 -3.64 -21.70
N THR A 175 -19.43 -2.74 -21.52
CA THR A 175 -19.18 -1.63 -22.44
C THR A 175 -17.74 -1.66 -23.00
N PRO A 176 -17.49 -1.04 -24.16
CA PRO A 176 -16.12 -0.88 -24.67
C PRO A 176 -15.17 -0.20 -23.67
N ASP A 177 -15.69 0.68 -22.81
CA ASP A 177 -14.88 1.33 -21.78
C ASP A 177 -14.56 0.40 -20.61
N ASP A 178 -15.48 -0.47 -20.20
CA ASP A 178 -15.20 -1.52 -19.21
C ASP A 178 -14.16 -2.51 -19.74
N ILE A 179 -14.24 -2.88 -21.02
CA ILE A 179 -13.24 -3.74 -21.67
C ILE A 179 -11.86 -3.07 -21.68
N ARG A 180 -11.78 -1.77 -22.04
CA ARG A 180 -10.51 -1.02 -21.99
C ARG A 180 -9.97 -0.90 -20.56
N ALA A 181 -10.84 -0.73 -19.56
CA ALA A 181 -10.46 -0.69 -18.15
C ALA A 181 -9.84 -2.02 -17.71
N LEU A 182 -10.42 -3.15 -18.11
CA LEU A 182 -9.87 -4.49 -17.85
C LEU A 182 -8.45 -4.64 -18.39
N PHE A 183 -8.20 -4.23 -19.65
CA PHE A 183 -6.86 -4.30 -20.24
C PHE A 183 -5.85 -3.38 -19.52
N ARG A 184 -6.27 -2.18 -19.12
CA ARG A 184 -5.42 -1.27 -18.34
C ARG A 184 -5.05 -1.89 -16.98
N HIS A 185 -6.03 -2.43 -16.26
CA HIS A 185 -5.80 -3.11 -14.99
C HIS A 185 -4.88 -4.32 -15.13
N ALA A 186 -5.05 -5.13 -16.17
CA ALA A 186 -4.17 -6.27 -16.44
C ALA A 186 -2.72 -5.82 -16.65
N VAL A 187 -2.49 -4.77 -17.44
CA VAL A 187 -1.15 -4.20 -17.65
C VAL A 187 -0.58 -3.64 -16.34
N ASP A 188 -1.36 -2.88 -15.58
CA ASP A 188 -0.92 -2.31 -14.30
C ASP A 188 -0.54 -3.41 -13.30
N THR A 189 -1.34 -4.49 -13.21
CA THR A 189 -1.04 -5.66 -12.38
C THR A 189 0.25 -6.33 -12.81
N ASP A 190 0.44 -6.61 -14.11
CA ASP A 190 1.66 -7.25 -14.60
C ASP A 190 2.91 -6.39 -14.36
N VAL A 191 2.82 -5.06 -14.57
CA VAL A 191 3.89 -4.11 -14.26
C VAL A 191 4.24 -4.13 -12.78
N LEU A 192 3.24 -4.10 -11.90
CA LEU A 192 3.48 -4.14 -10.46
C LEU A 192 4.08 -5.47 -10.03
N VAL A 193 3.67 -6.60 -10.59
CA VAL A 193 4.29 -7.91 -10.31
C VAL A 193 5.73 -7.99 -10.82
N GLU A 194 6.02 -7.39 -11.99
CA GLU A 194 7.39 -7.27 -12.50
C GLU A 194 8.28 -6.50 -11.52
N ILE A 195 7.78 -5.36 -11.01
CA ILE A 195 8.46 -4.58 -9.98
C ILE A 195 8.58 -5.38 -8.68
N GLY A 196 7.51 -6.05 -8.23
CA GLY A 196 7.51 -6.86 -7.02
C GLY A 196 8.56 -7.97 -7.05
N GLU A 197 8.77 -8.63 -8.20
CA GLU A 197 9.83 -9.63 -8.37
C GLU A 197 11.23 -9.04 -8.17
N SER A 198 11.44 -7.77 -8.56
CA SER A 198 12.73 -7.08 -8.33
C SER A 198 12.97 -6.73 -6.86
N ILE A 199 11.90 -6.68 -6.06
CA ILE A 199 11.92 -6.36 -4.62
C ILE A 199 12.11 -7.64 -3.82
N MET A 200 11.30 -8.65 -4.14
CA MET A 200 11.22 -9.94 -3.51
C MET A 200 11.39 -11.03 -4.57
N PRO A 201 12.63 -11.51 -4.78
CA PRO A 201 12.89 -12.59 -5.72
C PRO A 201 12.09 -13.85 -5.37
N GLY A 202 11.43 -14.44 -6.35
CA GLY A 202 10.55 -15.60 -6.18
C GLY A 202 9.06 -15.26 -6.11
N LEU A 203 8.70 -13.98 -5.97
CA LEU A 203 7.30 -13.53 -5.86
C LEU A 203 6.42 -14.10 -6.97
N ARG A 204 6.84 -14.06 -8.24
CA ARG A 204 6.04 -14.61 -9.36
C ARG A 204 5.80 -16.11 -9.24
N THR A 205 6.79 -16.84 -8.74
CA THR A 205 6.66 -18.28 -8.54
C THR A 205 5.62 -18.56 -7.46
N ASP A 206 5.66 -17.79 -6.38
CA ASP A 206 4.72 -17.93 -5.27
C ASP A 206 3.32 -17.49 -5.65
N LEU A 207 3.17 -16.36 -6.36
CA LEU A 207 1.90 -15.91 -6.93
C LEU A 207 1.30 -16.94 -7.90
N LYS A 208 2.11 -17.57 -8.77
CA LYS A 208 1.65 -18.63 -9.66
C LYS A 208 1.15 -19.84 -8.88
N LYS A 209 1.88 -20.27 -7.85
CA LYS A 209 1.46 -21.38 -6.98
C LYS A 209 0.13 -21.06 -6.30
N MET A 210 0.01 -19.89 -5.68
CA MET A 210 -1.24 -19.45 -5.05
C MET A 210 -2.40 -19.41 -6.03
N THR A 211 -2.20 -18.79 -7.19
CA THR A 211 -3.22 -18.70 -8.24
C THR A 211 -3.73 -20.08 -8.66
N ASN A 212 -2.84 -21.07 -8.74
CA ASN A 212 -3.18 -22.42 -9.18
C ASN A 212 -3.76 -23.29 -8.05
N ILE A 213 -3.29 -23.15 -6.82
CA ILE A 213 -3.73 -23.95 -5.66
C ILE A 213 -5.11 -23.49 -5.17
N ASP A 214 -5.35 -22.18 -5.18
CA ASP A 214 -6.53 -21.58 -4.56
C ASP A 214 -7.65 -21.28 -5.59
N GLU A 215 -7.49 -21.75 -6.83
CA GLU A 215 -8.42 -21.53 -7.96
C GLU A 215 -8.83 -20.05 -8.12
N VAL A 216 -7.92 -19.13 -7.78
CA VAL A 216 -8.19 -17.71 -7.77
C VAL A 216 -8.29 -17.23 -9.22
N THR A 217 -9.39 -16.55 -9.54
CA THR A 217 -9.57 -15.88 -10.83
C THR A 217 -8.39 -14.97 -11.12
N ARG A 218 -7.94 -14.88 -12.37
CA ARG A 218 -6.77 -14.09 -12.74
C ARG A 218 -7.18 -12.73 -13.28
N MET A 219 -6.34 -11.72 -13.05
CA MET A 219 -6.36 -10.46 -13.78
C MET A 219 -4.96 -10.20 -14.32
N GLY A 220 -4.80 -10.21 -15.65
CA GLY A 220 -3.47 -10.39 -16.26
C GLY A 220 -2.97 -11.82 -16.06
N LEU A 221 -1.71 -11.98 -15.64
CA LEU A 221 -1.09 -13.30 -15.48
C LEU A 221 -1.31 -13.94 -14.09
N TYR A 222 -1.76 -13.18 -13.09
CA TYR A 222 -1.75 -13.60 -11.68
C TYR A 222 -3.10 -13.36 -10.99
N GLY A 223 -3.43 -14.19 -10.00
CA GLY A 223 -4.58 -14.04 -9.10
C GLY A 223 -4.22 -13.19 -7.89
N LEU A 224 -3.88 -11.92 -8.12
CA LEU A 224 -3.45 -10.97 -7.08
C LEU A 224 -4.26 -9.68 -7.14
N THR A 225 -4.49 -9.07 -5.97
CA THR A 225 -4.95 -7.68 -5.87
C THR A 225 -3.75 -6.73 -5.67
N THR A 226 -3.58 -5.80 -6.59
CA THR A 226 -2.63 -4.69 -6.53
C THR A 226 -3.38 -3.39 -6.30
N PHE A 227 -2.69 -2.35 -5.80
CA PHE A 227 -3.28 -1.05 -5.54
C PHE A 227 -2.42 0.07 -6.09
N THR A 228 -3.05 1.03 -6.75
CA THR A 228 -2.43 2.30 -7.14
C THR A 228 -3.07 3.45 -6.37
N CYS A 229 -2.25 4.36 -5.88
CA CYS A 229 -2.63 5.38 -4.92
C CYS A 229 -2.22 6.79 -5.39
N SER A 230 -3.07 7.78 -5.15
CA SER A 230 -2.74 9.21 -5.24
C SER A 230 -3.24 9.92 -3.98
N ASN A 231 -2.36 10.63 -3.25
CA ASN A 231 -2.68 11.27 -1.95
C ASN A 231 -3.40 10.32 -0.97
N TYR A 232 -2.98 9.06 -0.90
CA TYR A 232 -3.63 8.07 -0.05
C TYR A 232 -3.21 8.29 1.40
N MET A 233 -4.19 8.43 2.29
CA MET A 233 -3.95 8.41 3.73
C MET A 233 -4.17 7.01 4.27
N SER A 234 -3.18 6.48 5.00
CA SER A 234 -3.35 5.23 5.74
C SER A 234 -3.99 5.51 7.10
N VAL A 235 -5.14 4.89 7.36
CA VAL A 235 -5.69 4.83 8.72
C VAL A 235 -5.24 3.53 9.34
N ILE A 236 -4.79 3.54 10.59
CA ILE A 236 -4.36 2.31 11.24
C ILE A 236 -5.58 1.42 11.48
N HIS A 237 -5.52 0.21 10.95
CA HIS A 237 -6.46 -0.84 11.28
C HIS A 237 -5.72 -2.14 11.58
N PRO A 238 -6.16 -2.88 12.61
CA PRO A 238 -5.70 -4.24 12.80
C PRO A 238 -6.34 -5.08 11.70
N ASP A 239 -5.55 -5.42 10.70
CA ASP A 239 -5.92 -6.51 9.82
C ASP A 239 -5.51 -7.83 10.47
N ASN A 240 -6.49 -8.69 10.67
CA ASN A 240 -6.24 -10.12 10.69
C ASN A 240 -6.17 -10.58 9.22
N ASP A 241 -5.24 -10.00 8.45
CA ASP A 241 -4.96 -10.50 7.12
C ASP A 241 -4.43 -11.93 7.30
N GLU A 242 -5.32 -12.91 7.17
CA GLU A 242 -4.99 -14.33 7.19
C GLU A 242 -4.17 -14.75 5.95
N CYS A 243 -3.81 -13.77 5.12
CA CYS A 243 -2.81 -13.87 4.09
C CYS A 243 -1.40 -14.09 4.71
N ARG A 244 -1.21 -15.21 5.39
CA ARG A 244 0.09 -15.89 5.57
C ARG A 244 0.61 -16.40 4.23
N GLY A 245 0.60 -15.54 3.20
CA GLY A 245 0.95 -15.85 1.82
C GLY A 245 0.50 -14.82 0.78
N GLY A 246 -0.43 -13.90 1.07
CA GLY A 246 -0.91 -12.92 0.09
C GLY A 246 -0.02 -11.69 -0.01
N CYS A 247 0.81 -11.59 -1.04
CA CYS A 247 1.63 -10.41 -1.32
C CYS A 247 0.80 -9.33 -2.03
N TYR A 248 0.17 -8.42 -1.30
CA TYR A 248 -0.40 -7.21 -1.91
C TYR A 248 0.73 -6.30 -2.39
N LEU A 249 0.55 -5.69 -3.57
CA LEU A 249 1.48 -4.69 -4.10
C LEU A 249 0.77 -3.34 -4.16
N CYS A 250 1.25 -2.38 -3.38
CA CYS A 250 0.74 -1.03 -3.35
C CYS A 250 1.75 -0.07 -4.00
N ALA A 251 1.26 0.88 -4.79
CA ALA A 251 2.09 1.87 -5.46
C ALA A 251 1.56 3.28 -5.23
N GLN A 252 2.40 4.17 -4.67
CA GLN A 252 2.12 5.59 -4.56
C GLN A 252 2.54 6.29 -5.87
N LEU A 253 1.57 6.61 -6.72
CA LEU A 253 1.82 7.18 -8.05
C LEU A 253 1.93 8.69 -8.04
N HIS A 254 1.30 9.36 -7.09
CA HIS A 254 1.29 10.82 -7.02
C HIS A 254 1.02 11.33 -5.60
N GLN A 255 1.69 12.40 -5.20
CA GLN A 255 1.44 13.09 -3.93
C GLN A 255 1.44 14.61 -4.11
N SER A 256 0.44 15.27 -3.53
CA SER A 256 0.24 16.72 -3.55
C SER A 256 -0.75 17.16 -2.47
N GLY A 257 -0.82 18.46 -2.21
CA GLY A 257 -1.94 19.06 -1.47
C GLY A 257 -1.80 19.10 0.06
N THR A 258 -0.70 18.58 0.62
CA THR A 258 -0.33 18.77 2.02
C THR A 258 1.13 19.15 2.13
N ASN A 259 1.51 19.73 3.27
CA ASN A 259 2.91 19.96 3.57
C ASN A 259 3.57 18.58 3.77
N LYS A 260 4.66 18.31 3.03
CA LYS A 260 5.39 17.04 3.13
C LYS A 260 5.88 16.75 4.56
N LEU A 261 6.13 17.79 5.36
CA LEU A 261 6.54 17.68 6.75
C LEU A 261 5.44 17.16 7.68
N TRP A 262 4.19 17.09 7.21
CA TRP A 262 3.08 16.59 8.02
C TRP A 262 2.91 15.08 7.94
N HIS A 263 3.55 14.40 6.98
CA HIS A 263 3.57 12.94 6.89
C HIS A 263 2.16 12.29 6.79
N GLU A 264 1.18 13.02 6.27
CA GLU A 264 -0.24 12.57 6.21
C GLU A 264 -0.50 11.50 5.14
N TRP A 265 0.40 11.36 4.18
CA TRP A 265 0.31 10.34 3.12
C TRP A 265 1.19 9.12 3.38
N ASP A 266 1.90 9.10 4.51
CA ASP A 266 2.81 8.01 4.83
C ASP A 266 2.05 6.75 5.23
N PHE A 267 2.69 5.60 5.00
CA PHE A 267 2.10 4.31 5.32
C PHE A 267 2.60 3.85 6.68
N VAL A 268 1.69 3.69 7.64
CA VAL A 268 2.03 3.27 9.01
C VAL A 268 1.68 1.80 9.20
N TYR A 269 2.72 0.96 9.29
CA TYR A 269 2.57 -0.44 9.67
C TYR A 269 2.75 -0.60 11.18
N ALA A 270 1.74 -0.17 11.94
CA ALA A 270 1.77 -0.16 13.40
C ALA A 270 2.05 -1.54 14.01
N GLY A 271 1.58 -2.62 13.36
CA GLY A 271 1.83 -4.02 13.70
C GLY A 271 3.29 -4.37 13.98
N TYR A 272 4.19 -3.72 13.25
CA TYR A 272 5.64 -3.92 13.34
C TYR A 272 6.39 -2.65 13.73
N GLY A 273 5.65 -1.59 14.10
CA GLY A 273 6.19 -0.29 14.45
C GLY A 273 6.97 0.39 13.33
N LEU A 274 6.48 0.33 12.10
CA LEU A 274 7.13 0.95 10.94
C LEU A 274 6.33 2.13 10.42
N VAL A 275 7.04 3.18 9.99
CA VAL A 275 6.49 4.25 9.16
C VAL A 275 7.28 4.29 7.87
N ILE A 276 6.61 4.00 6.76
CA ILE A 276 7.17 4.12 5.41
C ILE A 276 6.83 5.52 4.91
N GLU A 277 7.85 6.36 4.75
CA GLU A 277 7.70 7.69 4.15
C GLU A 277 7.42 7.52 2.66
N THR A 278 6.15 7.53 2.25
CA THR A 278 5.82 7.23 0.87
C THR A 278 6.14 8.45 0.01
N TRP A 279 6.82 8.22 -1.12
CA TRP A 279 7.06 9.24 -2.13
C TRP A 279 6.26 8.91 -3.38
N THR A 280 6.10 9.89 -4.27
CA THR A 280 5.74 9.57 -5.65
C THR A 280 6.76 8.56 -6.19
N ASN A 281 6.28 7.51 -6.85
CA ASN A 281 7.08 6.39 -7.36
C ASN A 281 7.62 5.44 -6.26
N THR A 282 6.87 5.23 -5.17
CA THR A 282 7.17 4.22 -4.15
C THR A 282 6.25 3.00 -4.31
N VAL A 283 6.80 1.79 -4.20
CA VAL A 283 6.06 0.51 -4.15
C VAL A 283 6.35 -0.21 -2.84
N TRP A 284 5.32 -0.78 -2.19
CA TRP A 284 5.44 -1.57 -0.97
C TRP A 284 4.45 -2.74 -0.92
#